data_AF-A0A927P8Q5-F1
#
_entry.id   AF-A0A927P8Q5-F1
#
_cell.length_a   1.000
_cell.length_b   1.000
_cell.length_c   1.000
_cell.angle_alpha   90.00
_cell.angle_beta   90.00
_cell.angle_gamma   90.00
#
_symmetry.space_group_name_H-M   'P 1'
#
loop_
_entity.id
_entity.type
_entity.pdbx_description
1 polymer ?
#
loop_
_entity_poly.entity_id
_entity_poly.type
_entity_poly.pdbx_seq_one_letter_code
_entity_poly.pdbx_strand_id
1 'polypeptide(L)'
;MEPIKRNVLLNPGPSTTTDTVKYAQVVPDICPREREFGGLMKGLREDLVKIVHGDPDKYTSVLFCGSGTINIDVAINSLLPEGKKVLVVDNGAYSTRAVEICRYYGLPHIDLKFPVDQRPDL
;
A
#
# COMPACT_ATOMS: atom_id res chain seq x y z
N MET A 1 27.16 -18.92 -6.62
CA MET A 1 26.35 -18.50 -5.45
C MET A 1 25.85 -19.75 -4.77
N GLU A 2 25.92 -19.82 -3.44
CA GLU A 2 25.29 -20.92 -2.73
C GLU A 2 23.77 -20.90 -2.95
N PRO A 3 23.12 -22.08 -3.03
CA PRO A 3 21.67 -22.15 -3.18
C PRO A 3 20.98 -21.55 -1.94
N ILE A 4 20.06 -20.60 -2.17
CA ILE A 4 19.29 -19.99 -1.09
C ILE A 4 18.27 -21.02 -0.57
N LYS A 5 18.22 -21.21 0.75
CA LYS A 5 17.21 -22.07 1.39
C LYS A 5 15.80 -21.61 1.02
N ARG A 6 15.00 -22.52 0.46
CA ARG A 6 13.60 -22.27 0.14
C ARG A 6 12.68 -22.64 1.30
N ASN A 7 12.23 -21.64 2.06
CA ASN A 7 11.15 -21.81 3.04
C ASN A 7 9.79 -21.59 2.34
N VAL A 8 8.85 -22.52 2.53
CA VAL A 8 7.45 -22.34 2.08
C VAL A 8 6.68 -21.63 3.18
N LEU A 9 6.35 -20.37 2.93
CA LEU A 9 5.65 -19.49 3.86
C LEU A 9 4.16 -19.49 3.53
N LEU A 10 3.35 -19.95 4.48
CA LEU A 10 1.88 -20.05 4.35
C LEU A 10 1.15 -18.90 5.07
N ASN A 11 1.85 -17.82 5.38
CA ASN A 11 1.29 -16.57 5.91
C ASN A 11 0.96 -15.59 4.77
N PRO A 12 0.06 -14.62 5.00
CA PRO A 12 -0.42 -13.68 3.97
C PRO A 12 0.59 -12.58 3.59
N GLY A 13 1.81 -12.62 4.12
CA GLY A 13 2.84 -11.63 3.84
C GLY A 13 3.79 -11.38 5.01
N PRO A 14 5.09 -11.16 4.75
CA PRO A 14 5.81 -11.50 3.52
C PRO A 14 5.76 -13.01 3.22
N SER A 15 5.68 -13.41 1.94
CA SER A 15 5.57 -14.81 1.51
C SER A 15 6.82 -15.26 0.72
N THR A 16 6.90 -16.53 0.33
CA THR A 16 8.05 -17.09 -0.39
C THR A 16 8.26 -16.41 -1.75
N THR A 17 9.46 -15.87 -1.99
CA THR A 17 9.85 -15.23 -3.25
C THR A 17 10.72 -16.12 -4.13
N THR A 18 10.84 -15.81 -5.42
CA THR A 18 11.84 -16.40 -6.32
C THR A 18 13.24 -15.93 -5.95
N ASP A 19 14.29 -16.62 -6.40
CA ASP A 19 15.66 -16.18 -6.13
C ASP A 19 16.04 -14.97 -6.99
N THR A 20 15.47 -14.84 -8.18
CA THR A 20 15.66 -13.66 -9.04
C THR A 20 15.22 -12.37 -8.34
N VAL A 21 14.09 -12.37 -7.63
CA VAL A 21 13.62 -11.21 -6.86
C VAL A 21 14.52 -10.94 -5.65
N LYS A 22 15.04 -11.98 -4.98
CA LYS A 22 15.99 -11.79 -3.87
C LYS A 22 17.26 -11.08 -4.34
N TYR A 23 17.85 -11.55 -5.45
CA TYR A 23 19.09 -11.02 -5.98
C TYR A 23 18.93 -9.67 -6.69
N ALA A 24 17.72 -9.27 -7.10
CA ALA A 24 17.46 -7.94 -7.65
C ALA A 24 17.77 -6.79 -6.66
N GLN A 25 17.91 -7.09 -5.37
CA GLN A 25 18.29 -6.11 -4.34
C GLN A 25 19.80 -5.81 -4.33
N VAL A 26 20.62 -6.69 -4.91
CA VAL A 26 22.09 -6.54 -4.93
C VAL A 26 22.48 -5.83 -6.22
N VAL A 27 22.65 -4.51 -6.12
CA VAL A 27 22.98 -3.63 -7.26
C VAL A 27 24.11 -2.68 -6.87
N PRO A 28 24.83 -2.07 -7.84
CA PRO A 28 25.77 -1.00 -7.56
C PRO A 28 25.11 0.18 -6.84
N ASP A 29 25.88 0.87 -6.00
CA ASP A 29 25.41 2.09 -5.33
C ASP A 29 24.99 3.15 -6.35
N ILE A 30 23.88 3.84 -6.06
CA ILE A 30 23.34 4.91 -6.91
C ILE A 30 22.77 6.03 -6.04
N CYS A 31 23.08 7.28 -6.39
CA CYS A 31 22.43 8.43 -5.77
C CYS A 31 20.96 8.50 -6.24
N PRO A 32 19.96 8.54 -5.35
CA PRO A 32 18.54 8.52 -5.73
C PRO A 32 18.07 9.79 -6.44
N ARG A 33 18.93 10.81 -6.55
CA ARG A 33 18.68 12.04 -7.31
C ARG A 33 19.11 11.95 -8.77
N GLU A 34 19.82 10.88 -9.16
CA GLU A 34 20.24 10.66 -10.54
C GLU A 34 19.05 10.34 -11.45
N ARG A 35 19.20 10.69 -12.73
CA ARG A 35 18.13 10.52 -13.74
C ARG A 35 17.76 9.06 -13.93
N GLU A 36 18.73 8.17 -13.81
CA GLU A 36 18.60 6.72 -13.93
C GLU A 36 17.66 6.17 -12.84
N PHE A 37 17.85 6.59 -11.58
CA PHE A 37 16.97 6.20 -10.48
C PHE A 37 15.57 6.81 -10.64
N GLY A 38 15.49 8.07 -11.07
CA GLY A 38 14.23 8.72 -11.41
C GLY A 38 13.46 7.99 -12.52
N GLY A 39 14.15 7.49 -13.53
CA GLY A 39 13.59 6.68 -14.60
C GLY A 39 13.03 5.35 -14.10
N LEU A 40 13.75 4.66 -13.20
CA LEU A 40 13.28 3.44 -12.55
C LEU A 40 12.01 3.70 -11.71
N MET A 41 12.00 4.77 -10.93
CA MET A 41 10.82 5.16 -10.13
C MET A 41 9.62 5.50 -11.02
N LYS A 42 9.84 6.16 -12.17
CA LYS A 42 8.79 6.45 -13.15
C LYS A 42 8.21 5.16 -13.75
N GLY A 43 9.06 4.24 -14.19
CA GLY A 43 8.62 2.94 -14.75
C GLY A 43 7.81 2.14 -13.73
N LEU A 44 8.29 2.04 -12.49
CA LEU A 44 7.55 1.37 -11.41
C LEU A 44 6.17 2.00 -11.19
N ARG A 45 6.07 3.33 -11.23
CA ARG A 45 4.79 4.02 -11.07
C ARG A 45 3.79 3.68 -12.17
N GLU A 46 4.23 3.67 -13.42
CA GLU A 46 3.41 3.33 -14.59
C GLU A 46 2.96 1.86 -14.54
N ASP A 47 3.85 0.94 -14.19
CA ASP A 47 3.53 -0.49 -14.13
C ASP A 47 2.54 -0.83 -13.02
N LEU A 48 2.62 -0.14 -11.87
CA LEU A 48 1.64 -0.30 -10.79
C LEU A 48 0.21 0.08 -11.22
N VAL A 49 0.05 1.12 -12.04
CA VAL A 49 -1.27 1.51 -12.58
C VAL A 49 -1.81 0.40 -13.49
N LYS A 50 -0.95 -0.18 -14.33
CA LYS A 50 -1.33 -1.29 -15.22
C LYS A 50 -1.74 -2.55 -14.45
N ILE A 51 -1.05 -2.88 -13.36
CA ILE A 51 -1.36 -4.05 -12.50
C ILE A 51 -2.80 -4.00 -11.97
N VAL A 52 -3.28 -2.81 -11.62
CA VAL A 52 -4.67 -2.61 -11.14
C VAL A 52 -5.66 -2.31 -12.27
N HIS A 53 -5.26 -2.51 -13.52
CA HIS A 53 -6.05 -2.23 -14.73
C HIS A 53 -6.53 -0.77 -14.85
N GLY A 54 -5.76 0.17 -14.29
CA GLY A 54 -6.03 1.61 -14.39
C GLY A 54 -5.63 2.19 -15.76
N ASP A 55 -6.35 3.21 -16.20
CA ASP A 55 -6.02 4.02 -17.37
C ASP A 55 -4.84 4.96 -17.06
N PRO A 56 -3.65 4.80 -17.69
CA PRO A 56 -2.47 5.61 -17.42
C PRO A 56 -2.64 7.10 -17.72
N ASP A 57 -3.62 7.48 -18.56
CA ASP A 57 -3.90 8.88 -18.88
C ASP A 57 -4.77 9.55 -17.80
N LYS A 58 -5.40 8.77 -16.91
CA LYS A 58 -6.30 9.26 -15.85
C LYS A 58 -5.79 9.01 -14.44
N TYR A 59 -4.98 7.97 -14.26
CA TYR A 59 -4.52 7.52 -12.96
C TYR A 59 -3.00 7.58 -12.86
N THR A 60 -2.52 7.78 -11.63
CA THR A 60 -1.11 7.67 -11.29
C THR A 60 -0.96 6.88 -10.00
N SER A 61 0.26 6.43 -9.72
CA SER A 61 0.63 5.88 -8.42
C SER A 61 1.61 6.83 -7.73
N VAL A 62 1.55 6.90 -6.40
CA VAL A 62 2.49 7.64 -5.56
C VAL A 62 3.14 6.65 -4.61
N LEU A 63 4.46 6.67 -4.55
CA LEU A 63 5.26 5.69 -3.82
C LEU A 63 5.68 6.23 -2.46
N PHE A 64 5.46 5.45 -1.41
CA PHE A 64 5.92 5.74 -0.05
C PHE A 64 6.77 4.58 0.47
N CYS A 65 7.83 4.91 1.22
CA CYS A 65 8.66 3.91 1.88
C CYS A 65 8.03 3.50 3.21
N GLY A 66 7.31 2.39 3.23
CA GLY A 66 6.66 1.88 4.42
C GLY A 66 5.81 0.63 4.16
N SER A 67 5.16 0.14 5.21
CA SER A 67 4.21 -0.98 5.11
C SER A 67 2.87 -0.52 4.52
N GLY A 68 1.97 -1.45 4.17
CA GLY A 68 0.64 -1.11 3.66
C GLY A 68 -0.17 -0.16 4.56
N THR A 69 0.05 -0.19 5.88
CA THR A 69 -0.59 0.74 6.83
C THR A 69 -0.28 2.21 6.52
N ILE A 70 0.92 2.54 6.05
CA ILE A 70 1.27 3.94 5.72
C ILE A 70 0.39 4.48 4.59
N ASN A 71 -0.04 3.63 3.67
CA ASN A 71 -0.88 4.04 2.55
C ASN A 71 -2.32 4.29 3.00
N ILE A 72 -2.81 3.57 4.03
CA ILE A 72 -4.11 3.87 4.66
C ILE A 72 -4.05 5.24 5.33
N ASP A 73 -2.97 5.52 6.06
CA ASP A 73 -2.73 6.81 6.73
C ASP A 73 -2.68 7.96 5.71
N VAL A 74 -1.78 7.88 4.75
CA VAL A 74 -1.60 8.90 3.70
C VAL A 74 -2.92 9.18 2.98
N ALA A 75 -3.65 8.15 2.57
CA ALA A 75 -4.91 8.33 1.85
C ALA A 75 -5.96 9.05 2.70
N ILE A 76 -6.16 8.63 3.95
CA ILE A 76 -7.18 9.20 4.84
C ILE A 76 -6.86 10.66 5.19
N ASN A 77 -5.61 10.94 5.55
CA ASN A 77 -5.17 12.27 5.98
C ASN A 77 -5.04 13.25 4.81
N SER A 78 -4.64 12.79 3.62
CA SER A 78 -4.36 13.70 2.49
C SER A 78 -5.55 13.93 1.55
N LEU A 79 -6.55 13.02 1.55
CA LEU A 79 -7.64 13.06 0.56
C LEU A 79 -9.00 13.49 1.13
N LEU A 80 -9.13 13.67 2.45
CA LEU A 80 -10.37 14.17 3.04
C LEU A 80 -10.53 15.68 2.76
N PRO A 81 -11.53 16.11 1.97
CA PRO A 81 -11.73 17.54 1.73
C PRO A 81 -12.21 18.26 3.00
N GLU A 82 -11.91 19.56 3.09
CA GLU A 82 -12.37 20.40 4.19
C GLU A 82 -13.90 20.35 4.34
N GLY A 83 -14.37 20.28 5.60
CA GLY A 83 -15.80 20.20 5.93
C GLY A 83 -16.49 18.89 5.55
N LYS A 84 -15.75 17.89 5.03
CA LYS A 84 -16.28 16.54 4.77
C LYS A 84 -15.94 15.58 5.91
N LYS A 85 -16.47 14.36 5.80
CA LYS A 85 -16.22 13.29 6.76
C LYS A 85 -15.92 11.96 6.06
N VAL A 86 -15.14 11.11 6.72
CA VAL A 86 -14.85 9.73 6.28
C VAL A 86 -15.99 8.82 6.71
N LEU A 87 -16.44 7.93 5.83
CA LEU A 87 -17.27 6.78 6.19
C LEU A 87 -16.38 5.53 6.18
N VAL A 88 -16.20 4.88 7.32
CA VAL A 88 -15.44 3.63 7.43
C VAL A 88 -16.43 2.49 7.62
N VAL A 89 -16.40 1.52 6.69
CA VAL A 89 -17.02 0.21 6.87
C VAL A 89 -16.03 -0.64 7.66
N ASP A 90 -16.27 -0.79 8.96
CA ASP A 90 -15.38 -1.51 9.86
C ASP A 90 -15.80 -2.96 10.05
N ASN A 91 -15.16 -3.86 9.29
CA ASN A 91 -15.39 -5.30 9.33
C ASN A 91 -14.09 -6.10 9.42
N GLY A 92 -13.03 -5.54 10.02
CA GLY A 92 -11.75 -6.23 10.14
C GLY A 92 -10.59 -5.35 10.60
N ALA A 93 -9.45 -5.98 10.88
CA ALA A 93 -8.29 -5.29 11.45
C ALA A 93 -7.76 -4.10 10.61
N TYR A 94 -7.94 -4.13 9.28
CA TYR A 94 -7.49 -3.05 8.40
C TYR A 94 -8.43 -1.84 8.46
N SER A 95 -9.74 -2.05 8.46
CA SER A 95 -10.72 -0.98 8.61
C SER A 95 -10.73 -0.40 10.02
N THR A 96 -10.51 -1.22 11.04
CA THR A 96 -10.33 -0.74 12.42
C THR A 96 -9.14 0.22 12.49
N ARG A 97 -8.06 -0.08 11.74
CA ARG A 97 -6.90 0.82 11.64
C ARG A 97 -7.21 2.14 10.95
N ALA A 98 -8.08 2.14 9.93
CA ALA A 98 -8.56 3.37 9.32
C ALA A 98 -9.33 4.25 10.34
N VAL A 99 -10.14 3.65 11.20
CA VAL A 99 -10.82 4.37 12.29
C VAL A 99 -9.81 4.94 13.30
N GLU A 100 -8.79 4.17 13.69
CA GLU A 100 -7.73 4.64 14.59
C GLU A 100 -7.00 5.86 14.00
N ILE A 101 -6.63 5.82 12.72
CA ILE A 101 -6.01 6.94 12.00
C ILE A 101 -6.90 8.18 12.07
N CYS A 102 -8.20 8.06 11.73
CA CYS A 102 -9.14 9.17 11.82
C CYS A 102 -9.18 9.77 13.23
N ARG A 103 -9.15 8.95 14.28
CA ARG A 103 -9.13 9.41 15.68
C ARG A 103 -7.84 10.15 16.04
N TYR A 104 -6.68 9.62 15.64
CA TYR A 104 -5.39 10.25 15.94
C TYR A 104 -5.22 11.61 15.27
N TYR A 105 -5.73 11.77 14.04
CA TYR A 105 -5.68 13.04 13.32
C TYR A 105 -6.86 13.98 13.61
N GLY A 106 -7.83 13.56 14.44
CA GLY A 106 -9.03 14.35 14.73
C GLY A 106 -9.95 14.54 13.51
N LEU A 107 -9.91 13.61 12.55
CA LEU A 107 -10.69 13.69 11.32
C LEU A 107 -12.16 13.29 11.58
N PRO A 108 -13.14 14.09 11.14
CA PRO A 108 -14.54 13.73 11.23
C PRO A 108 -14.81 12.40 10.51
N HIS A 109 -15.39 11.42 11.21
CA HIS A 109 -15.69 10.11 10.63
C HIS A 109 -16.98 9.48 11.16
N ILE A 110 -17.49 8.49 10.43
CA ILE A 110 -18.51 7.52 10.86
C ILE A 110 -17.84 6.15 10.85
N ASP A 111 -18.01 5.42 11.95
CA ASP A 111 -17.55 4.05 12.13
C ASP A 111 -18.77 3.11 12.04
N LEU A 112 -18.98 2.47 10.88
CA LEU A 112 -20.03 1.48 10.66
C LEU A 112 -19.47 0.08 10.92
N LYS A 113 -19.79 -0.48 12.09
CA LYS A 113 -19.26 -1.78 12.53
C LYS A 113 -20.07 -2.96 12.02
N PHE A 114 -19.38 -3.96 11.48
CA PHE A 114 -19.94 -5.23 11.04
C PHE A 114 -19.10 -6.41 11.57
N PRO A 115 -19.68 -7.63 11.64
CA PRO A 115 -18.91 -8.84 11.92
C PRO A 115 -17.81 -9.08 10.87
N VAL A 116 -16.67 -9.60 11.31
CA VAL A 116 -15.49 -9.81 10.44
C VAL A 116 -15.64 -10.98 9.46
N ASP A 117 -16.60 -11.85 9.70
CA ASP A 117 -16.87 -13.09 8.98
C ASP A 117 -18.13 -13.00 8.10
N GLN A 118 -18.71 -11.81 7.98
CA GLN A 118 -19.93 -11.57 7.22
C GLN A 118 -19.74 -10.45 6.19
N ARG A 119 -20.55 -10.50 5.13
CA ARG A 119 -20.64 -9.39 4.19
C ARG A 119 -21.38 -8.22 4.88
N PRO A 120 -20.84 -6.99 4.88
CA PRO A 120 -21.55 -5.82 5.36
C PRO A 120 -22.89 -5.60 4.63
N ASP A 121 -23.93 -5.26 5.39
CA ASP A 121 -25.26 -4.86 4.89
C ASP A 121 -25.38 -3.34 5.01
N LEU A 122 -25.30 -2.63 3.87
CA LEU A 122 -25.12 -1.17 3.78
C LEU A 122 -26.38 -0.44 3.33
#